data_AF-A0A1Q9MX09-F1
#
_entry.id   AF-A0A1Q9MX09-F1
#
_cell.length_a   1.000
_cell.length_b   1.000
_cell.length_c   1.000
_cell.angle_alpha   90.00
_cell.angle_beta   90.00
_cell.angle_gamma   90.00
#
_symmetry.space_group_name_H-M   'P 1'
#
loop_
_entity.id
_entity.type
_entity.pdbx_description
1 polymer ?
#
loop_
_entity_poly.entity_id
_entity_poly.type
_entity_poly.pdbx_seq_one_letter_code
_entity_poly.pdbx_strand_id
1 'polypeptide(L)'
;MSKNPKSYQVKFPPKEESGENPKEKEFLPEDLRILTEVSESTVESEGIELVSPAGVKEFANDEIGEVVGASTTGGIQIKMIREPETLRVGTPLIVEGGQLHFYSLVTDINYPGNNIAVAFANSPMAGLLPVKEVPGVRGSPFFSLANLNCLQIIEPTKDEAGNDVIVQRTYDTIPRLLSKARLAKQEDLELVFKGSATSGAVGGLNGIEELQVPLDFAELIKVPFGIFGSTGSGKSVFTKILASWIIRLDLASLIIFDVMGEYTWESQEKDTPGLAAIFGDQKVVTMAMDPAKAPTGAEPFFLYKEKVTDGDLLTALSDQGLTVPQRNSIEIFYDTMKRARSGGTPLNIIDYILDANEDTRPQEVHKTTLPALKNRIKRFKKLKFLREEDPKTKDSIDRILQLLKEGKTVVLNFGSYAEDKANYMFVANLVTRRVRKEFQERGKQYHKTVILLEEAHKFLDREVARHSIFGKIAREMRKYGLTIGFVDQRPSEIMTEVFSQLANRFILRLSDPKDIDAALSGVGEASLWRGILRGLPKWQVVAMGTSITVPSILLPWKFTLKNAKEKLNVSETASEVKDKITDDDIKDI
;
A
#
# COMPACT_ATOMS: atom_id res chain seq x y z
N MET A 1 0.26 15.52 -66.78
CA MET A 1 1.52 16.27 -66.50
C MET A 1 2.53 15.26 -65.99
N SER A 2 3.50 14.91 -66.83
CA SER A 2 4.65 14.09 -66.45
C SER A 2 5.74 14.98 -65.87
N LYS A 3 6.58 14.41 -65.01
CA LYS A 3 8.04 14.59 -65.03
C LYS A 3 8.69 13.68 -63.98
N ASN A 4 9.24 12.57 -64.47
CA ASN A 4 10.44 11.95 -63.91
C ASN A 4 11.62 12.94 -64.00
N PRO A 5 12.65 12.79 -63.15
CA PRO A 5 13.93 12.40 -63.75
C PRO A 5 14.84 11.47 -62.92
N LYS A 6 15.43 10.51 -63.65
CA LYS A 6 16.84 10.10 -63.71
C LYS A 6 17.49 9.34 -62.55
N SER A 7 17.66 8.04 -62.83
CA SER A 7 18.67 7.12 -62.32
C SER A 7 20.10 7.57 -62.63
N TYR A 8 21.01 7.46 -61.64
CA TYR A 8 22.46 7.46 -61.84
C TYR A 8 23.01 6.07 -61.50
N GLN A 9 23.58 5.38 -62.48
CA GLN A 9 24.44 4.21 -62.30
C GLN A 9 25.89 4.70 -62.18
N VAL A 10 26.60 4.26 -61.15
CA VAL A 10 28.07 4.40 -61.06
C VAL A 10 28.68 3.03 -61.33
N LYS A 11 29.47 2.94 -62.41
CA LYS A 11 30.30 1.78 -62.78
C LYS A 11 31.63 1.85 -62.03
N PHE A 12 32.07 0.73 -61.47
CA PHE A 12 33.41 0.54 -60.89
C PHE A 12 34.50 0.54 -61.99
N PRO A 13 35.73 1.01 -61.70
CA PRO A 13 36.86 0.86 -62.60
C PRO A 13 37.41 -0.59 -62.57
N PRO A 14 38.06 -1.06 -63.65
CA PRO A 14 38.58 -2.42 -63.74
C PRO A 14 39.94 -2.57 -63.04
N LYS A 15 40.24 -3.83 -62.68
CA LYS A 15 41.53 -4.32 -62.17
C LYS A 15 42.66 -4.08 -63.17
N GLU A 16 43.83 -3.67 -62.68
CA GLU A 16 45.11 -3.87 -63.34
C GLU A 16 45.97 -4.84 -62.51
N GLU A 17 46.46 -5.88 -63.17
CA GLU A 17 47.50 -6.79 -62.71
C GLU A 17 48.86 -6.32 -63.23
N SER A 18 49.89 -6.36 -62.37
CA SER A 18 51.32 -6.59 -62.64
C SER A 18 52.12 -6.03 -61.45
N GLY A 19 53.18 -6.61 -60.89
CA GLY A 19 53.98 -7.80 -61.17
C GLY A 19 55.08 -7.88 -60.08
N GLU A 20 55.75 -9.03 -60.03
CA GLU A 20 57.12 -9.26 -59.51
C GLU A 20 57.43 -9.13 -58.00
N ASN A 21 57.66 -10.30 -57.38
CA ASN A 21 58.64 -10.54 -56.30
C ASN A 21 60.05 -10.60 -56.95
N PRO A 22 61.21 -10.29 -56.28
CA PRO A 22 61.67 -11.07 -55.11
C PRO A 22 62.67 -10.37 -54.11
N LYS A 23 63.09 -11.16 -53.09
CA LYS A 23 64.24 -11.07 -52.13
C LYS A 23 63.95 -10.49 -50.74
N GLU A 24 63.67 -11.34 -49.76
CA GLU A 24 64.62 -11.99 -48.81
C GLU A 24 65.17 -11.07 -47.71
N LYS A 25 64.75 -11.30 -46.46
CA LYS A 25 65.67 -11.76 -45.40
C LYS A 25 64.91 -12.25 -44.16
N GLU A 26 65.28 -13.47 -43.77
CA GLU A 26 64.97 -14.19 -42.55
C GLU A 26 65.32 -13.39 -41.28
N PHE A 27 64.58 -13.63 -40.19
CA PHE A 27 65.13 -14.12 -38.91
C PHE A 27 63.96 -14.40 -37.95
N LEU A 28 63.68 -15.69 -37.72
CA LEU A 28 63.08 -16.21 -36.50
C LEU A 28 64.17 -17.00 -35.77
N PRO A 29 64.19 -16.97 -34.43
CA PRO A 29 64.47 -18.20 -33.68
C PRO A 29 63.27 -18.56 -32.79
N GLU A 30 62.82 -19.82 -32.86
CA GLU A 30 62.90 -20.80 -31.75
C GLU A 30 61.97 -20.40 -30.59
N ASP A 31 60.75 -20.92 -30.45
CA ASP A 31 60.41 -22.32 -30.31
C ASP A 31 58.94 -22.62 -30.69
N LEU A 32 58.76 -23.66 -31.51
CA LEU A 32 57.47 -24.29 -31.78
C LEU A 32 57.71 -25.81 -31.87
N ARG A 33 57.36 -26.53 -30.80
CA ARG A 33 57.18 -28.00 -30.78
C ARG A 33 55.89 -28.27 -29.97
N ILE A 34 54.81 -28.74 -30.63
CA ILE A 34 54.38 -30.17 -30.74
C ILE A 34 53.79 -30.65 -29.39
N LEU A 35 52.60 -31.26 -29.23
CA LEU A 35 51.51 -31.77 -30.08
C LEU A 35 50.31 -32.10 -29.14
N THR A 36 49.10 -32.06 -29.71
CA THR A 36 47.89 -32.89 -29.46
C THR A 36 47.70 -33.65 -28.13
N GLU A 37 46.52 -33.49 -27.49
CA GLU A 37 45.44 -34.50 -27.41
C GLU A 37 44.31 -34.01 -26.48
N VAL A 38 43.07 -34.24 -26.90
CA VAL A 38 41.86 -33.99 -26.11
C VAL A 38 41.53 -35.27 -25.36
N SER A 39 41.51 -35.21 -24.03
CA SER A 39 40.84 -36.22 -23.20
C SER A 39 40.10 -35.55 -22.04
N GLU A 40 38.81 -35.86 -21.95
CA GLU A 40 37.93 -35.53 -20.82
C GLU A 40 38.47 -36.12 -19.51
N SER A 41 38.58 -35.31 -18.45
CA SER A 41 38.17 -35.69 -17.09
C SER A 41 38.47 -34.60 -16.05
N THR A 42 37.51 -34.45 -15.14
CA THR A 42 37.62 -34.00 -13.73
C THR A 42 37.91 -32.53 -13.42
N VAL A 43 36.84 -31.93 -12.88
CA VAL A 43 36.79 -30.75 -12.01
C VAL A 43 37.70 -30.96 -10.80
N GLU A 44 38.60 -30.01 -10.53
CA GLU A 44 39.02 -29.63 -9.19
C GLU A 44 39.62 -28.23 -9.18
N SER A 45 39.28 -27.50 -8.13
CA SER A 45 39.46 -26.07 -7.90
C SER A 45 40.80 -25.77 -7.22
N GLU A 46 41.65 -24.92 -7.81
CA GLU A 46 42.66 -24.15 -7.07
C GLU A 46 42.86 -22.75 -7.69
N GLY A 47 43.07 -21.78 -6.81
CA GLY A 47 42.87 -20.35 -7.06
C GLY A 47 43.87 -19.69 -8.03
N ILE A 48 43.35 -18.70 -8.75
CA ILE A 48 44.15 -17.73 -9.49
C ILE A 48 43.97 -16.38 -8.79
N GLU A 49 45.00 -15.93 -8.08
CA GLU A 49 45.15 -14.53 -7.68
C GLU A 49 45.29 -13.67 -8.93
N LEU A 50 44.23 -12.91 -9.25
CA LEU A 50 44.28 -11.85 -10.25
C LEU A 50 45.07 -10.67 -9.68
N VAL A 51 46.35 -10.57 -10.04
CA VAL A 51 47.14 -9.35 -9.84
C VAL A 51 46.51 -8.25 -10.70
N SER A 52 45.96 -7.23 -10.05
CA SER A 52 45.34 -6.09 -10.72
C SER A 52 46.40 -5.13 -11.30
N PRO A 53 46.20 -4.54 -12.49
CA PRO A 53 47.10 -3.54 -13.03
C PRO A 53 47.03 -2.26 -12.18
N ALA A 54 48.18 -1.76 -11.76
CA ALA A 54 48.33 -0.55 -10.96
C ALA A 54 47.60 0.66 -11.60
N GLY A 55 46.61 1.22 -10.90
CA GLY A 55 46.05 2.54 -11.20
C GLY A 55 44.54 2.68 -11.24
N VAL A 56 43.75 1.60 -11.13
CA VAL A 56 42.29 1.72 -11.01
C VAL A 56 41.94 1.96 -9.54
N LYS A 57 41.43 3.15 -9.19
CA LYS A 57 40.70 3.31 -7.93
C LYS A 57 39.52 2.35 -7.99
N GLU A 58 39.56 1.28 -7.20
CA GLU A 58 38.36 0.50 -6.91
C GLU A 58 37.32 1.47 -6.35
N PHE A 59 36.28 1.75 -7.13
CA PHE A 59 35.12 2.44 -6.61
C PHE A 59 34.51 1.52 -5.55
N ALA A 60 34.18 2.08 -4.38
CA ALA A 60 33.45 1.32 -3.38
C ALA A 60 32.18 0.77 -4.04
N ASN A 61 31.81 -0.47 -3.72
CA ASN A 61 30.76 -1.23 -4.42
C ASN A 61 29.35 -0.57 -4.39
N ASP A 62 29.20 0.52 -3.63
CA ASP A 62 27.95 1.25 -3.39
C ASP A 62 27.89 2.63 -4.08
N GLU A 63 28.98 3.10 -4.70
CA GLU A 63 29.04 4.42 -5.33
C GLU A 63 28.28 4.43 -6.68
N ILE A 64 27.36 5.39 -6.83
CA ILE A 64 26.47 5.49 -8.00
C ILE A 64 26.96 6.57 -8.97
N GLY A 65 27.46 7.70 -8.45
CA GLY A 65 27.90 8.82 -9.28
C GLY A 65 28.32 10.05 -8.49
N GLU A 66 28.56 11.14 -9.21
CA GLU A 66 28.98 12.43 -8.63
C GLU A 66 28.04 13.56 -9.06
N VAL A 67 27.83 14.54 -8.18
CA VAL A 67 26.98 15.70 -8.45
C VAL A 67 27.57 16.57 -9.57
N VAL A 68 26.78 16.82 -10.61
CA VAL A 68 27.13 17.72 -11.73
C VAL A 68 26.26 18.97 -11.79
N GLY A 69 25.13 18.97 -11.08
CA GLY A 69 24.26 20.13 -10.91
C GLY A 69 23.37 19.94 -9.70
N ALA A 70 22.95 21.05 -9.08
CA ALA A 70 21.98 21.01 -8.01
C ALA A 70 21.20 22.32 -7.94
N SER A 71 19.92 22.22 -7.58
CA SER A 71 19.02 23.34 -7.37
C SER A 71 18.03 22.96 -6.27
N THR A 72 17.70 23.91 -5.40
CA THR A 72 16.69 23.71 -4.35
C THR A 72 15.31 23.36 -4.91
N THR A 73 15.01 23.78 -6.14
CA THR A 73 13.73 23.51 -6.83
C THR A 73 13.85 22.42 -7.90
N GLY A 74 15.01 22.32 -8.55
CA GLY A 74 15.27 21.35 -9.63
C GLY A 74 15.82 20.01 -9.15
N GLY A 75 16.10 19.87 -7.85
CA GLY A 75 16.75 18.69 -7.27
C GLY A 75 18.24 18.63 -7.56
N ILE A 76 18.83 17.45 -7.37
CA ILE A 76 20.26 17.19 -7.54
C ILE A 76 20.42 16.33 -8.78
N GLN A 77 21.34 16.70 -9.67
CA GLN A 77 21.70 15.92 -10.84
C GLN A 77 23.07 15.29 -10.63
N ILE A 78 23.14 13.97 -10.82
CA ILE A 78 24.38 13.21 -10.74
C ILE A 78 24.76 12.65 -12.11
N LYS A 79 26.05 12.62 -12.40
CA LYS A 79 26.62 11.84 -13.49
C LYS A 79 26.95 10.45 -12.95
N MET A 80 26.32 9.44 -13.53
CA MET A 80 26.48 8.06 -13.08
C MET A 80 27.83 7.50 -13.52
N ILE A 81 28.43 6.70 -12.64
CA ILE A 81 29.59 5.86 -12.97
C ILE A 81 29.18 4.41 -13.27
N ARG A 82 27.97 4.03 -12.87
CA ARG A 82 27.37 2.71 -13.12
C ARG A 82 26.47 2.72 -14.35
N GLU A 83 26.24 1.52 -14.89
CA GLU A 83 25.26 1.30 -15.94
C GLU A 83 23.87 1.73 -15.48
N PRO A 84 23.13 2.52 -16.28
CA PRO A 84 21.82 3.03 -15.88
C PRO A 84 20.80 1.91 -15.58
N GLU A 85 20.95 0.73 -16.19
CA GLU A 85 20.09 -0.43 -15.94
C GLU A 85 20.17 -0.99 -14.51
N THR A 86 21.24 -0.65 -13.78
CA THR A 86 21.46 -1.12 -12.40
C THR A 86 20.74 -0.28 -11.35
N LEU A 87 20.25 0.90 -11.71
CA LEU A 87 19.59 1.83 -10.81
C LEU A 87 18.10 1.92 -11.16
N ARG A 88 17.24 1.96 -10.14
CA ARG A 88 15.80 2.07 -10.34
C ARG A 88 15.30 3.45 -9.90
N VAL A 89 14.28 3.94 -10.58
CA VAL A 89 13.51 5.10 -10.10
C VAL A 89 12.90 4.73 -8.75
N GLY A 90 12.95 5.69 -7.82
CA GLY A 90 12.50 5.49 -6.45
C GLY A 90 13.53 4.82 -5.55
N THR A 91 14.76 4.57 -5.99
CA THR A 91 15.83 4.10 -5.11
C THR A 91 16.37 5.26 -4.27
N PRO A 92 16.50 5.11 -2.95
CA PRO A 92 17.08 6.15 -2.09
C PRO A 92 18.61 6.13 -2.17
N LEU A 93 19.19 7.31 -2.34
CA LEU A 93 20.62 7.58 -2.36
C LEU A 93 20.98 8.60 -1.30
N ILE A 94 22.22 8.50 -0.80
CA ILE A 94 22.85 9.50 0.04
C ILE A 94 23.83 10.29 -0.81
N VAL A 95 23.62 11.60 -0.90
CA VAL A 95 24.63 12.51 -1.47
C VAL A 95 25.45 13.09 -0.32
N GLU A 96 26.74 12.80 -0.32
CA GLU A 96 27.70 13.23 0.70
C GLU A 96 28.20 14.64 0.36
N GLY A 97 27.60 15.63 1.01
CA GLY A 97 28.09 17.01 1.01
C GLY A 97 29.35 17.17 1.87
N GLY A 98 29.85 18.40 1.96
CA GLY A 98 31.02 18.68 2.80
C GLY A 98 30.76 18.55 4.30
N GLN A 99 29.54 18.90 4.75
CA GLN A 99 29.12 18.85 6.15
C GLN A 99 27.72 18.23 6.33
N LEU A 100 27.00 18.03 5.23
CA LEU A 100 25.59 17.65 5.20
C LEU A 100 25.44 16.42 4.33
N HIS A 101 24.62 15.47 4.74
CA HIS A 101 24.20 14.36 3.89
C HIS A 101 22.78 14.64 3.39
N PHE A 102 22.54 14.37 2.10
CA PHE A 102 21.24 14.63 1.46
C PHE A 102 20.57 13.29 1.11
N TYR A 103 19.53 12.93 1.87
CA TYR A 103 18.71 11.76 1.57
C TYR A 103 17.80 12.07 0.38
N SER A 104 18.10 11.44 -0.76
CA SER A 104 17.53 11.79 -2.04
C SER A 104 16.96 10.58 -2.76
N LEU A 105 15.84 10.76 -3.45
CA LEU A 105 15.17 9.72 -4.21
C LEU A 105 15.49 9.87 -5.70
N VAL A 106 15.87 8.78 -6.37
CA VAL A 106 16.03 8.78 -7.83
C VAL A 106 14.68 9.03 -8.49
N THR A 107 14.58 10.06 -9.32
CA THR A 107 13.33 10.47 -9.97
C THR A 107 13.30 10.16 -11.45
N ASP A 108 14.46 10.25 -12.09
CA ASP A 108 14.63 10.06 -13.52
C ASP A 108 16.06 9.60 -13.80
N ILE A 109 16.22 8.75 -14.80
CA ILE A 109 17.50 8.23 -15.29
C ILE A 109 17.48 8.39 -16.80
N ASN A 110 18.44 9.13 -17.36
CA ASN A 110 18.44 9.44 -18.79
C ASN A 110 19.86 9.47 -19.38
N TYR A 111 19.93 9.27 -20.69
CA TYR A 111 21.06 9.74 -21.49
C TYR A 111 20.70 11.13 -22.04
N PRO A 112 21.50 12.17 -21.76
CA PRO A 112 21.33 13.43 -22.47
C PRO A 112 21.53 13.16 -23.96
N GLY A 113 20.59 13.59 -24.80
CA GLY A 113 20.55 13.28 -26.23
C GLY A 113 21.92 13.47 -26.89
N ASN A 114 22.49 12.36 -27.38
CA ASN A 114 23.86 12.34 -27.88
C ASN A 114 23.88 12.23 -29.41
N ASN A 115 24.29 13.31 -30.08
CA ASN A 115 24.33 13.38 -31.54
C ASN A 115 25.29 12.33 -32.16
N ILE A 116 26.33 11.91 -31.43
CA ILE A 116 27.24 10.84 -31.85
C ILE A 116 26.50 9.50 -31.81
N ALA A 117 25.75 9.19 -30.74
CA ALA A 117 24.92 7.98 -30.69
C ALA A 117 23.92 7.95 -31.86
N VAL A 118 23.25 9.09 -32.09
CA VAL A 118 22.28 9.22 -33.19
C VAL A 118 22.95 9.00 -34.56
N ALA A 119 24.14 9.55 -34.79
CA ALA A 119 24.85 9.42 -36.05
C ALA A 119 25.36 7.99 -36.33
N PHE A 120 25.71 7.24 -35.28
CA PHE A 120 26.25 5.88 -35.40
C PHE A 120 25.19 4.78 -35.29
N ALA A 121 24.02 5.06 -34.69
CA ALA A 121 22.95 4.09 -34.52
C ALA A 121 22.53 3.47 -35.86
N ASN A 122 22.44 2.14 -35.90
CA ASN A 122 22.14 1.33 -37.10
C ASN A 122 23.12 1.53 -38.27
N SER A 123 24.31 2.11 -38.04
CA SER A 123 25.37 2.19 -39.05
C SER A 123 26.30 0.96 -38.94
N PRO A 124 26.97 0.57 -40.05
CA PRO A 124 28.03 -0.44 -40.01
C PRO A 124 29.21 -0.07 -39.08
N MET A 125 29.31 1.20 -38.68
CA MET A 125 30.36 1.73 -37.81
C MET A 125 29.98 1.69 -36.32
N ALA A 126 28.79 1.21 -35.95
CA ALA A 126 28.35 1.17 -34.56
C ALA A 126 29.31 0.40 -33.64
N GLY A 127 29.96 -0.65 -34.16
CA GLY A 127 30.95 -1.45 -33.43
C GLY A 127 32.33 -0.78 -33.26
N LEU A 128 32.59 0.36 -33.90
CA LEU A 128 33.83 1.13 -33.76
C LEU A 128 33.78 2.16 -32.62
N LEU A 129 32.62 2.33 -31.99
CA LEU A 129 32.51 3.15 -30.79
C LEU A 129 33.24 2.45 -29.64
N PRO A 130 34.17 3.11 -28.93
CA PRO A 130 34.72 2.56 -27.69
C PRO A 130 33.62 2.62 -26.63
N VAL A 131 32.85 1.53 -26.50
CA VAL A 131 31.71 1.48 -25.58
C VAL A 131 32.17 1.40 -24.12
N LYS A 132 33.40 0.91 -23.82
CA LYS A 132 33.79 0.60 -22.43
C LYS A 132 35.24 0.81 -21.96
N GLU A 133 36.17 1.31 -22.77
CA GLU A 133 37.60 1.14 -22.45
C GLU A 133 38.38 2.43 -22.22
N VAL A 134 38.12 3.16 -21.12
CA VAL A 134 39.19 3.84 -20.35
C VAL A 134 38.75 4.02 -18.88
N PRO A 135 39.19 3.16 -17.94
CA PRO A 135 39.13 3.48 -16.52
C PRO A 135 40.12 4.62 -16.23
N GLY A 136 39.64 5.73 -15.66
CA GLY A 136 40.51 6.80 -15.13
C GLY A 136 40.58 8.10 -15.96
N VAL A 137 39.96 8.18 -17.13
CA VAL A 137 39.83 9.45 -17.87
C VAL A 137 38.38 9.93 -17.82
N ARG A 138 38.20 11.16 -17.37
CA ARG A 138 36.90 11.82 -17.17
C ARG A 138 36.01 11.70 -18.43
N GLY A 139 35.09 10.73 -18.40
CA GLY A 139 33.88 10.68 -19.22
C GLY A 139 33.98 9.82 -20.47
N SER A 140 33.20 8.73 -20.50
CA SER A 140 32.70 8.17 -21.76
C SER A 140 31.95 9.27 -22.53
N PRO A 141 32.06 9.32 -23.87
CA PRO A 141 31.17 10.17 -24.67
C PRO A 141 29.69 9.86 -24.40
N PHE A 142 29.38 8.64 -23.95
CA PHE A 142 28.06 8.22 -23.50
C PHE A 142 28.04 8.11 -21.97
N PHE A 143 27.61 9.17 -21.30
CA PHE A 143 27.37 9.15 -19.86
C PHE A 143 25.87 9.22 -19.59
N SER A 144 25.42 8.52 -18.55
CA SER A 144 24.06 8.62 -18.03
C SER A 144 24.01 9.65 -16.91
N LEU A 145 22.86 10.32 -16.81
CA LEU A 145 22.50 11.24 -15.74
C LEU A 145 21.36 10.63 -14.93
N ALA A 146 21.38 10.85 -13.62
CA ALA A 146 20.23 10.61 -12.77
C ALA A 146 19.83 11.92 -12.06
N ASN A 147 18.53 12.22 -12.09
CA ASN A 147 17.96 13.33 -11.35
C ASN A 147 17.42 12.81 -10.03
N LEU A 148 17.80 13.45 -8.94
CA LEU A 148 17.46 13.09 -7.58
C LEU A 148 16.61 14.20 -6.95
N ASN A 149 15.58 13.83 -6.21
CA ASN A 149 14.83 14.75 -5.39
C ASN A 149 15.23 14.56 -3.93
N CYS A 150 15.84 15.57 -3.32
CA CYS A 150 16.25 15.50 -1.92
C CYS A 150 15.02 15.67 -1.01
N LEU A 151 14.69 14.62 -0.28
CA LEU A 151 13.57 14.63 0.66
C LEU A 151 13.97 15.21 2.01
N GLN A 152 15.22 14.98 2.42
CA GLN A 152 15.69 15.42 3.74
C GLN A 152 17.21 15.65 3.78
N ILE A 153 17.62 16.66 4.52
CA ILE A 153 19.02 16.90 4.86
C ILE A 153 19.28 16.33 6.25
N ILE A 154 20.38 15.60 6.38
CA ILE A 154 20.89 15.00 7.61
C ILE A 154 22.14 15.79 8.00
N GLU A 155 22.07 16.48 9.12
CA GLU A 155 23.15 17.31 9.67
C GLU A 155 23.66 16.69 10.98
N PRO A 156 24.87 16.09 11.00
CA PRO A 156 25.50 15.68 12.25
C PRO A 156 25.94 16.92 13.03
N THR A 157 25.36 17.13 14.21
CA THR A 157 25.59 18.25 15.15
C THR A 157 25.97 17.70 16.52
N LYS A 158 26.44 18.55 17.44
CA LYS A 158 26.59 18.20 18.86
C LYS A 158 25.58 18.95 19.72
N ASP A 159 24.97 18.29 20.70
CA ASP A 159 24.11 18.95 21.68
C ASP A 159 24.89 19.84 22.67
N GLU A 160 24.17 20.56 23.53
CA GLU A 160 24.76 21.41 24.57
C GLU A 160 25.62 20.63 25.59
N ALA A 161 25.45 19.31 25.65
CA ALA A 161 26.24 18.40 26.49
C ALA A 161 27.43 17.76 25.74
N GLY A 162 27.62 18.07 24.45
CA GLY A 162 28.71 17.57 23.60
C GLY A 162 28.47 16.20 22.96
N ASN A 163 27.26 15.64 23.05
CA ASN A 163 26.88 14.38 22.40
C ASN A 163 26.55 14.61 20.94
N ASP A 164 26.90 13.66 20.06
CA ASP A 164 26.52 13.73 18.65
C ASP A 164 24.99 13.57 18.51
N VAL A 165 24.34 14.59 17.96
CA VAL A 165 22.91 14.65 17.67
C VAL A 165 22.70 14.97 16.20
N ILE A 166 21.81 14.23 15.57
CA ILE A 166 21.50 14.42 14.16
C ILE A 166 20.26 15.28 14.02
N VAL A 167 20.43 16.40 13.33
CA VAL A 167 19.35 17.32 12.99
C VAL A 167 18.87 17.01 11.58
N GLN A 168 17.59 16.70 11.47
CA GLN A 168 16.93 16.51 10.19
C GLN A 168 16.30 17.83 9.72
N ARG A 169 16.59 18.25 8.49
CA ARG A 169 16.12 19.51 7.91
C ARG A 169 15.44 19.31 6.56
N THR A 170 14.57 20.25 6.20
CA THR A 170 14.01 20.34 4.84
C THR A 170 15.10 20.72 3.84
N TYR A 171 14.92 20.34 2.58
CA TYR A 171 15.86 20.68 1.52
C TYR A 171 15.82 22.18 1.18
N ASP A 172 16.69 22.96 1.83
CA ASP A 172 16.78 24.42 1.72
C ASP A 172 18.12 24.91 1.15
N THR A 173 19.06 23.99 0.91
CA THR A 173 20.40 24.24 0.37
C THR A 173 20.84 23.10 -0.55
N ILE A 174 22.00 23.22 -1.19
CA ILE A 174 22.48 22.29 -2.22
C ILE A 174 23.83 21.66 -1.85
N PRO A 175 24.11 20.42 -2.30
CA PRO A 175 25.44 19.83 -2.19
C PRO A 175 26.46 20.56 -3.08
N ARG A 176 27.75 20.34 -2.82
CA ARG A 176 28.84 20.84 -3.67
C ARG A 176 28.88 20.04 -4.98
N LEU A 177 29.40 20.66 -6.04
CA LEU A 177 29.75 19.93 -7.25
C LEU A 177 30.78 18.85 -6.92
N LEU A 178 30.67 17.72 -7.61
CA LEU A 178 31.49 16.51 -7.42
C LEU A 178 31.32 15.82 -6.06
N SER A 179 30.31 16.21 -5.26
CA SER A 179 29.87 15.41 -4.12
C SER A 179 29.49 14.00 -4.57
N LYS A 180 29.86 13.00 -3.78
CA LYS A 180 29.60 11.59 -4.09
C LYS A 180 28.15 11.24 -3.78
N ALA A 181 27.55 10.42 -4.63
CA ALA A 181 26.25 9.82 -4.41
C ALA A 181 26.40 8.30 -4.33
N ARG A 182 25.89 7.70 -3.24
CA ARG A 182 25.96 6.26 -2.99
C ARG A 182 24.60 5.71 -2.54
N LEU A 183 24.46 4.38 -2.60
CA LEU A 183 23.32 3.69 -1.99
C LEU A 183 23.26 3.97 -0.48
N ALA A 184 22.04 4.06 0.05
CA ALA A 184 21.81 4.14 1.49
C ALA A 184 22.25 2.84 2.17
N LYS A 185 22.78 2.96 3.38
CA LYS A 185 23.19 1.84 4.24
C LYS A 185 22.28 1.78 5.47
N GLN A 186 22.44 0.70 6.25
CA GLN A 186 21.71 0.52 7.50
C GLN A 186 21.94 1.68 8.48
N GLU A 187 23.18 2.18 8.57
CA GLU A 187 23.51 3.35 9.39
C GLU A 187 22.68 4.58 8.97
N ASP A 188 22.61 4.88 7.67
CA ASP A 188 21.82 6.03 7.18
C ASP A 188 20.31 5.84 7.44
N LEU A 189 19.83 4.60 7.36
CA LEU A 189 18.44 4.26 7.65
C LEU A 189 18.08 4.63 9.09
N GLU A 190 18.96 4.32 10.05
CA GLU A 190 18.77 4.63 11.47
C GLU A 190 18.80 6.14 11.75
N LEU A 191 19.52 6.91 10.93
CA LEU A 191 19.54 8.38 11.02
C LEU A 191 18.25 9.02 10.47
N VAL A 192 17.66 8.40 9.43
CA VAL A 192 16.48 8.94 8.73
C VAL A 192 15.19 8.44 9.38
N PHE A 193 15.06 7.15 9.61
CA PHE A 193 13.87 6.51 10.14
C PHE A 193 14.06 6.21 11.62
N LYS A 194 13.41 7.02 12.46
CA LYS A 194 13.48 6.84 13.91
C LYS A 194 12.65 5.62 14.32
N GLY A 195 13.32 4.55 14.71
CA GLY A 195 12.67 3.41 15.34
C GLY A 195 12.23 3.74 16.77
N SER A 196 11.06 3.24 17.17
CA SER A 196 10.57 3.28 18.55
C SER A 196 10.10 1.90 18.97
N ALA A 197 9.76 1.73 20.26
CA ALA A 197 9.15 0.48 20.75
C ALA A 197 7.78 0.18 20.09
N THR A 198 7.17 1.17 19.43
CA THR A 198 5.91 1.05 18.69
C THR A 198 6.12 0.98 17.18
N SER A 199 7.37 0.81 16.74
CA SER A 199 7.72 0.64 15.34
C SER A 199 7.71 -0.83 14.92
N GLY A 200 7.29 -1.08 13.68
CA GLY A 200 7.35 -2.40 13.05
C GLY A 200 7.83 -2.30 11.60
N ALA A 201 8.64 -3.27 11.18
CA ALA A 201 9.14 -3.36 9.81
C ALA A 201 8.05 -3.89 8.87
N VAL A 202 7.64 -3.06 7.91
CA VAL A 202 6.59 -3.42 6.95
C VAL A 202 7.15 -3.89 5.61
N GLY A 203 8.41 -3.57 5.30
CA GLY A 203 9.06 -3.91 4.04
C GLY A 203 10.46 -3.31 3.89
N GLY A 204 11.17 -3.75 2.85
CA GLY A 204 12.48 -3.22 2.46
C GLY A 204 12.39 -1.97 1.59
N LEU A 205 13.43 -1.15 1.53
CA LEU A 205 13.50 -0.02 0.61
C LEU A 205 13.61 -0.47 -0.85
N ASN A 206 12.99 0.26 -1.77
CA ASN A 206 13.08 -0.04 -3.20
C ASN A 206 14.53 0.04 -3.72
N GLY A 207 15.01 -1.07 -4.28
CA GLY A 207 16.40 -1.22 -4.75
C GLY A 207 17.41 -1.57 -3.67
N ILE A 208 17.01 -1.61 -2.39
CA ILE A 208 17.84 -2.02 -1.25
C ILE A 208 16.94 -2.79 -0.26
N GLU A 209 16.48 -3.97 -0.68
CA GLU A 209 15.40 -4.70 -0.02
C GLU A 209 15.81 -5.23 1.37
N GLU A 210 17.11 -5.32 1.65
CA GLU A 210 17.68 -5.71 2.93
C GLU A 210 17.39 -4.66 4.02
N LEU A 211 17.26 -3.38 3.65
CA LEU A 211 17.03 -2.29 4.58
C LEU A 211 15.54 -2.18 4.95
N GLN A 212 15.20 -2.76 6.09
CA GLN A 212 13.83 -2.83 6.58
C GLN A 212 13.38 -1.51 7.23
N VAL A 213 12.37 -0.87 6.66
CA VAL A 213 11.90 0.44 7.14
C VAL A 213 10.94 0.30 8.31
N PRO A 214 11.24 0.92 9.47
CA PRO A 214 10.32 0.95 10.60
C PRO A 214 9.19 1.95 10.35
N LEU A 215 7.94 1.49 10.52
CA LEU A 215 6.74 2.33 10.55
C LEU A 215 6.29 2.50 12.00
N ASP A 216 6.00 3.73 12.45
CA ASP A 216 5.45 3.97 13.79
C ASP A 216 3.94 3.73 13.82
N PHE A 217 3.54 2.61 14.45
CA PHE A 217 2.15 2.22 14.57
C PHE A 217 1.39 3.04 15.61
N ALA A 218 2.06 3.62 16.61
CA ALA A 218 1.40 4.49 17.58
C ALA A 218 0.98 5.82 16.94
N GLU A 219 1.77 6.35 16.00
CA GLU A 219 1.37 7.48 15.16
C GLU A 219 0.31 7.07 14.14
N LEU A 220 0.42 5.89 13.53
CA LEU A 220 -0.56 5.40 12.56
C LEU A 220 -1.99 5.35 13.14
N ILE A 221 -2.18 4.73 14.30
CA ILE A 221 -3.52 4.54 14.88
C ILE A 221 -4.12 5.81 15.48
N LYS A 222 -3.33 6.88 15.66
CA LYS A 222 -3.83 8.16 16.19
C LYS A 222 -4.70 8.89 15.19
N VAL A 223 -4.59 8.62 13.90
CA VAL A 223 -5.18 9.44 12.84
C VAL A 223 -5.72 8.57 11.72
N PRO A 224 -6.71 9.03 10.95
CA PRO A 224 -7.21 8.27 9.83
C PRO A 224 -6.13 8.00 8.79
N PHE A 225 -6.19 6.81 8.18
CA PHE A 225 -5.26 6.40 7.13
C PHE A 225 -5.96 5.71 5.97
N GLY A 226 -5.32 5.72 4.81
CA GLY A 226 -5.84 5.08 3.60
C GLY A 226 -4.83 4.12 2.98
N ILE A 227 -5.32 2.98 2.52
CA ILE A 227 -4.60 1.96 1.76
C ILE A 227 -5.28 1.86 0.40
N PHE A 228 -4.55 2.23 -0.66
CA PHE A 228 -5.11 2.37 -2.00
C PHE A 228 -4.35 1.50 -2.99
N GLY A 229 -5.07 0.77 -3.84
CA GLY A 229 -4.44 -0.03 -4.89
C GLY A 229 -5.45 -0.78 -5.74
N SER A 230 -5.11 -0.99 -7.02
CA SER A 230 -5.94 -1.78 -7.94
C SER A 230 -6.00 -3.26 -7.53
N THR A 231 -6.95 -4.00 -8.09
CA THR A 231 -7.05 -5.46 -7.88
C THR A 231 -5.72 -6.16 -8.20
N GLY A 232 -5.27 -7.05 -7.31
CA GLY A 232 -4.01 -7.78 -7.47
C GLY A 232 -2.75 -6.93 -7.35
N SER A 233 -2.83 -5.73 -6.75
CA SER A 233 -1.67 -4.89 -6.45
C SER A 233 -0.93 -5.30 -5.16
N GLY A 234 -1.56 -6.13 -4.32
CA GLY A 234 -1.09 -6.51 -2.98
C GLY A 234 -1.75 -5.75 -1.83
N LYS A 235 -2.83 -5.01 -2.11
CA LYS A 235 -3.57 -4.19 -1.13
C LYS A 235 -3.94 -4.99 0.14
N SER A 236 -4.58 -6.13 -0.03
CA SER A 236 -5.05 -6.99 1.06
C SER A 236 -3.91 -7.55 1.91
N VAL A 237 -2.86 -8.04 1.24
CA VAL A 237 -1.62 -8.49 1.88
C VAL A 237 -0.99 -7.38 2.72
N PHE A 238 -0.88 -6.17 2.18
CA PHE A 238 -0.33 -5.03 2.91
C PHE A 238 -1.23 -4.63 4.09
N THR A 239 -2.55 -4.64 3.93
CA THR A 239 -3.49 -4.43 5.05
C THR A 239 -3.29 -5.47 6.15
N LYS A 240 -3.09 -6.75 5.80
CA LYS A 240 -2.77 -7.81 6.76
C LYS A 240 -1.45 -7.56 7.50
N ILE A 241 -0.41 -7.09 6.82
CA ILE A 241 0.86 -6.69 7.46
C ILE A 241 0.63 -5.59 8.50
N LEU A 242 -0.09 -4.53 8.14
CA LEU A 242 -0.38 -3.43 9.07
C LEU A 242 -1.23 -3.91 10.25
N ALA A 243 -2.28 -4.68 10.00
CA ALA A 243 -3.15 -5.24 11.03
C ALA A 243 -2.37 -6.14 12.00
N SER A 244 -1.48 -6.99 11.47
CA SER A 244 -0.63 -7.86 12.28
C SER A 244 0.29 -7.09 13.21
N TRP A 245 0.91 -6.01 12.75
CA TRP A 245 1.74 -5.18 13.61
C TRP A 245 0.92 -4.47 14.70
N ILE A 246 -0.27 -3.96 14.38
CA ILE A 246 -1.17 -3.33 15.37
C ILE A 246 -1.54 -4.33 16.47
N ILE A 247 -1.89 -5.57 16.10
CA ILE A 247 -2.24 -6.66 17.04
C ILE A 247 -1.00 -7.07 17.86
N ARG A 248 0.14 -7.26 17.19
CA ARG A 248 1.39 -7.72 17.83
C ARG A 248 1.95 -6.73 18.85
N LEU A 249 1.83 -5.43 18.57
CA LEU A 249 2.26 -4.36 19.47
C LEU A 249 1.19 -4.03 20.54
N ASP A 250 0.02 -4.68 20.49
CA ASP A 250 -1.11 -4.48 21.40
C ASP A 250 -1.55 -3.00 21.52
N LEU A 251 -1.40 -2.24 20.43
CA LEU A 251 -1.64 -0.79 20.43
C LEU A 251 -3.11 -0.42 20.28
N ALA A 252 -3.86 -1.24 19.55
CA ALA A 252 -5.28 -1.07 19.30
C ALA A 252 -5.96 -2.40 18.94
N SER A 253 -7.25 -2.50 19.24
CA SER A 253 -8.14 -3.50 18.67
C SER A 253 -8.58 -3.08 17.27
N LEU A 254 -8.83 -4.05 16.39
CA LEU A 254 -9.35 -3.77 15.05
C LEU A 254 -10.80 -4.24 14.94
N ILE A 255 -11.63 -3.49 14.21
CA ILE A 255 -12.91 -3.99 13.68
C ILE A 255 -12.75 -4.01 12.17
N ILE A 256 -12.67 -5.20 11.58
CA ILE A 256 -12.46 -5.37 10.13
C ILE A 256 -13.78 -5.76 9.49
N PHE A 257 -14.28 -4.93 8.58
CA PHE A 257 -15.43 -5.28 7.73
C PHE A 257 -14.94 -6.04 6.49
N ASP A 258 -14.85 -7.37 6.62
CA ASP A 258 -14.23 -8.27 5.65
C ASP A 258 -15.24 -8.69 4.57
N VAL A 259 -15.22 -7.97 3.44
CA VAL A 259 -16.13 -8.21 2.31
C VAL A 259 -15.65 -9.41 1.49
N MET A 260 -14.33 -9.56 1.35
CA MET A 260 -13.71 -10.53 0.47
C MET A 260 -13.38 -11.86 1.17
N GLY A 261 -13.48 -11.92 2.50
CA GLY A 261 -13.16 -13.09 3.30
C GLY A 261 -11.66 -13.35 3.44
N GLU A 262 -10.85 -12.29 3.44
CA GLU A 262 -9.38 -12.41 3.34
C GLU A 262 -8.67 -12.42 4.70
N TYR A 263 -9.34 -12.04 5.78
CA TYR A 263 -8.74 -11.81 7.11
C TYR A 263 -8.98 -12.93 8.13
N THR A 264 -9.71 -13.98 7.76
CA THR A 264 -10.19 -15.03 8.68
C THR A 264 -9.11 -16.05 9.04
N TRP A 265 -9.42 -17.33 9.22
CA TRP A 265 -8.40 -18.38 9.37
C TRP A 265 -7.73 -18.69 8.04
N GLU A 266 -8.55 -18.95 7.02
CA GLU A 266 -8.12 -19.16 5.65
C GLU A 266 -8.28 -17.85 4.86
N SER A 267 -7.32 -17.59 3.96
CA SER A 267 -7.44 -16.50 3.00
C SER A 267 -7.83 -17.07 1.65
N GLN A 268 -8.73 -16.40 0.94
CA GLN A 268 -9.07 -16.73 -0.46
C GLN A 268 -7.86 -16.57 -1.40
N GLU A 269 -6.87 -15.77 -0.99
CA GLU A 269 -5.62 -15.57 -1.73
C GLU A 269 -4.62 -16.70 -1.40
N LYS A 270 -4.20 -17.44 -2.44
CA LYS A 270 -3.26 -18.58 -2.34
C LYS A 270 -2.02 -18.21 -1.53
N ASP A 271 -1.60 -19.14 -0.67
CA ASP A 271 -0.36 -19.08 0.12
C ASP A 271 -0.24 -17.92 1.12
N THR A 272 -1.36 -17.27 1.47
CA THR A 272 -1.38 -16.25 2.51
C THR A 272 -2.32 -16.66 3.65
N PRO A 273 -1.87 -16.67 4.93
CA PRO A 273 -2.77 -16.91 6.05
C PRO A 273 -3.69 -15.70 6.26
N GLY A 274 -4.82 -15.92 6.93
CA GLY A 274 -5.56 -14.81 7.54
C GLY A 274 -5.03 -14.48 8.94
N LEU A 275 -5.60 -13.46 9.59
CA LEU A 275 -5.08 -12.94 10.86
C LEU A 275 -5.31 -13.92 12.01
N ALA A 276 -6.44 -14.64 11.99
CA ALA A 276 -6.77 -15.61 13.03
C ALA A 276 -5.80 -16.81 13.02
N ALA A 277 -5.28 -17.20 11.85
CA ALA A 277 -4.28 -18.28 11.76
C ALA A 277 -2.92 -17.91 12.40
N ILE A 278 -2.59 -16.61 12.47
CA ILE A 278 -1.36 -16.13 13.09
C ILE A 278 -1.54 -15.99 14.60
N PHE A 279 -2.57 -15.25 15.03
CA PHE A 279 -2.72 -14.82 16.43
C PHE A 279 -3.72 -15.64 17.24
N GLY A 280 -4.47 -16.55 16.61
CA GLY A 280 -5.47 -17.40 17.24
C GLY A 280 -6.71 -16.67 17.74
N ASP A 281 -7.70 -17.45 18.16
CA ASP A 281 -9.00 -16.96 18.60
C ASP A 281 -8.91 -16.18 19.93
N GLN A 282 -7.78 -16.30 20.66
CA GLN A 282 -7.48 -15.50 21.84
C GLN A 282 -7.30 -14.01 21.55
N LYS A 283 -6.87 -13.63 20.33
CA LYS A 283 -6.60 -12.24 19.94
C LYS A 283 -7.45 -11.78 18.77
N VAL A 284 -7.90 -12.69 17.91
CA VAL A 284 -8.71 -12.40 16.72
C VAL A 284 -9.97 -13.24 16.73
N VAL A 285 -11.14 -12.60 16.90
CA VAL A 285 -12.43 -13.28 16.85
C VAL A 285 -13.10 -13.00 15.51
N THR A 286 -13.41 -14.05 14.76
CA THR A 286 -14.18 -13.95 13.52
C THR A 286 -15.65 -14.12 13.82
N MET A 287 -16.50 -13.24 13.30
CA MET A 287 -17.96 -13.39 13.36
C MET A 287 -18.54 -13.51 11.95
N ALA A 288 -19.35 -14.52 11.70
CA ALA A 288 -19.93 -14.81 10.40
C ALA A 288 -21.42 -14.48 10.36
N MET A 289 -21.80 -13.65 9.39
CA MET A 289 -23.19 -13.28 9.14
C MET A 289 -24.01 -14.36 8.44
N ASP A 290 -23.35 -15.15 7.60
CA ASP A 290 -23.97 -16.25 6.87
C ASP A 290 -23.45 -17.58 7.42
N PRO A 291 -24.26 -18.31 8.22
CA PRO A 291 -23.87 -19.61 8.73
C PRO A 291 -23.50 -20.63 7.64
N ALA A 292 -24.03 -20.48 6.42
CA ALA A 292 -23.77 -21.42 5.33
C ALA A 292 -22.38 -21.24 4.68
N LYS A 293 -21.80 -20.04 4.81
CA LYS A 293 -20.47 -19.69 4.31
C LYS A 293 -19.54 -19.25 5.46
N ALA A 294 -19.84 -19.70 6.69
CA ALA A 294 -19.08 -19.30 7.86
C ALA A 294 -17.67 -19.92 7.82
N PRO A 295 -16.60 -19.12 8.02
CA PRO A 295 -15.26 -19.64 8.22
C PRO A 295 -15.19 -20.56 9.45
N THR A 296 -14.26 -21.51 9.43
CA THR A 296 -14.00 -22.41 10.55
C THR A 296 -13.69 -21.61 11.83
N GLY A 297 -14.39 -21.92 12.92
CA GLY A 297 -14.23 -21.25 14.23
C GLY A 297 -14.95 -19.90 14.37
N ALA A 298 -15.70 -19.44 13.35
CA ALA A 298 -16.40 -18.16 13.44
C ALA A 298 -17.64 -18.21 14.37
N GLU A 299 -17.78 -17.22 15.25
CA GLU A 299 -18.99 -17.00 16.05
C GLU A 299 -20.14 -16.54 15.11
N PRO A 300 -21.40 -16.98 15.33
CA PRO A 300 -22.51 -16.49 14.52
C PRO A 300 -22.82 -15.01 14.83
N PHE A 301 -22.87 -14.18 13.79
CA PHE A 301 -23.32 -12.79 13.92
C PHE A 301 -24.85 -12.70 13.86
N PHE A 302 -25.46 -12.07 14.87
CA PHE A 302 -26.89 -11.79 14.90
C PHE A 302 -27.21 -10.51 15.68
N LEU A 303 -28.38 -9.95 15.39
CA LEU A 303 -28.90 -8.74 15.99
C LEU A 303 -30.35 -8.93 16.41
N TYR A 304 -30.73 -8.37 17.55
CA TYR A 304 -32.13 -8.33 17.96
C TYR A 304 -32.89 -7.22 17.25
N LYS A 305 -34.03 -7.56 16.66
CA LYS A 305 -34.88 -6.65 15.89
C LYS A 305 -35.31 -5.44 16.72
N GLU A 306 -35.57 -5.66 18.00
CA GLU A 306 -36.03 -4.72 19.00
C GLU A 306 -34.95 -3.70 19.37
N LYS A 307 -33.67 -4.10 19.30
CA LYS A 307 -32.53 -3.19 19.52
C LYS A 307 -32.23 -2.34 18.30
N VAL A 308 -32.77 -2.64 17.12
CA VAL A 308 -32.57 -1.81 15.93
C VAL A 308 -33.43 -0.55 16.05
N THR A 309 -32.80 0.60 16.24
CA THR A 309 -33.52 1.86 16.48
C THR A 309 -34.16 2.41 15.21
N ASP A 310 -35.17 3.27 15.35
CA ASP A 310 -35.79 3.99 14.22
C ASP A 310 -34.72 4.71 13.35
N GLY A 311 -33.71 5.30 13.99
CA GLY A 311 -32.61 5.96 13.29
C GLY A 311 -31.70 5.00 12.52
N ASP A 312 -31.47 3.79 13.05
CA ASP A 312 -30.72 2.73 12.37
C ASP A 312 -31.44 2.26 11.12
N LEU A 313 -32.76 2.11 11.22
CA LEU A 313 -33.62 1.73 10.10
C LEU A 313 -33.71 2.83 9.05
N LEU A 314 -33.83 4.08 9.47
CA LEU A 314 -33.78 5.23 8.57
C LEU A 314 -32.46 5.27 7.79
N THR A 315 -31.33 5.13 8.49
CA THR A 315 -30.01 5.11 7.85
C THR A 315 -29.90 3.91 6.90
N ALA A 316 -30.29 2.72 7.37
CA ALA A 316 -30.30 1.50 6.58
C ALA A 316 -31.06 1.70 5.27
N LEU A 317 -32.33 2.09 5.39
CA LEU A 317 -33.24 2.21 4.27
C LEU A 317 -32.80 3.33 3.34
N SER A 318 -32.45 4.52 3.84
CA SER A 318 -31.95 5.63 3.03
C SER A 318 -30.71 5.27 2.21
N ASP A 319 -29.81 4.46 2.77
CA ASP A 319 -28.56 4.05 2.11
C ASP A 319 -28.72 2.83 1.18
N GLN A 320 -29.83 2.07 1.23
CA GLN A 320 -30.10 0.90 0.36
C GLN A 320 -30.43 1.25 -1.12
N GLY A 321 -29.92 2.36 -1.65
CA GLY A 321 -30.25 2.79 -3.03
C GLY A 321 -31.74 3.03 -3.23
N LEU A 322 -32.40 3.62 -2.23
CA LEU A 322 -33.76 4.11 -2.42
C LEU A 322 -33.76 5.23 -3.46
N THR A 323 -34.78 5.22 -4.31
CA THR A 323 -35.05 6.36 -5.19
C THR A 323 -35.28 7.61 -4.32
N VAL A 324 -34.92 8.81 -4.81
CA VAL A 324 -35.17 10.07 -4.08
C VAL A 324 -36.61 10.18 -3.54
N PRO A 325 -37.67 9.82 -4.29
CA PRO A 325 -39.03 9.79 -3.76
C PRO A 325 -39.24 8.82 -2.58
N GLN A 326 -38.58 7.65 -2.61
CA GLN A 326 -38.65 6.69 -1.51
C GLN A 326 -37.94 7.22 -0.26
N ARG A 327 -36.75 7.83 -0.39
CA ARG A 327 -36.03 8.45 0.74
C ARG A 327 -36.88 9.53 1.41
N ASN A 328 -37.37 10.48 0.62
CA ASN A 328 -38.23 11.55 1.10
C ASN A 328 -39.49 10.98 1.78
N SER A 329 -40.06 9.90 1.23
CA SER A 329 -41.23 9.26 1.83
C SER A 329 -40.94 8.71 3.22
N ILE A 330 -39.76 8.13 3.47
CA ILE A 330 -39.40 7.63 4.80
C ILE A 330 -39.25 8.78 5.79
N GLU A 331 -38.61 9.89 5.41
CA GLU A 331 -38.53 11.10 6.24
C GLU A 331 -39.92 11.65 6.57
N ILE A 332 -40.82 11.72 5.58
CA ILE A 332 -42.21 12.14 5.78
C ILE A 332 -42.94 11.19 6.74
N PHE A 333 -42.80 9.87 6.57
CA PHE A 333 -43.37 8.88 7.49
C PHE A 333 -42.83 9.06 8.91
N TYR A 334 -41.53 9.30 9.06
CA TYR A 334 -40.90 9.54 10.34
C TYR A 334 -41.42 10.81 11.03
N ASP A 335 -41.48 11.93 10.31
CA ASP A 335 -41.98 13.20 10.85
C ASP A 335 -43.47 13.14 11.18
N THR A 336 -44.25 12.40 10.39
CA THR A 336 -45.68 12.18 10.65
C THR A 336 -45.87 11.32 11.89
N MET A 337 -45.13 10.21 12.00
CA MET A 337 -45.12 9.34 13.19
C MET A 337 -44.71 10.13 14.45
N LYS A 338 -43.67 10.97 14.34
CA LYS A 338 -43.19 11.78 15.46
C LYS A 338 -44.20 12.84 15.89
N ARG A 339 -44.93 13.44 14.96
CA ARG A 339 -46.05 14.35 15.25
C ARG A 339 -47.24 13.63 15.89
N ALA A 340 -47.51 12.38 15.48
CA ALA A 340 -48.58 11.55 16.04
C ALA A 340 -48.24 10.98 17.43
N ARG A 341 -46.96 10.95 17.84
CA ARG A 341 -46.50 10.42 19.15
C ARG A 341 -47.04 11.15 20.39
N SER A 342 -47.80 12.22 20.26
CA SER A 342 -48.52 12.86 21.37
C SER A 342 -49.64 12.01 21.99
N GLY A 343 -49.98 10.84 21.42
CA GLY A 343 -51.14 10.01 21.81
C GLY A 343 -50.88 8.57 22.30
N GLY A 344 -49.63 8.17 22.59
CA GLY A 344 -49.38 6.99 23.45
C GLY A 344 -49.30 5.59 22.82
N THR A 345 -48.85 5.42 21.57
CA THR A 345 -48.49 4.08 21.05
C THR A 345 -47.01 4.03 20.61
N PRO A 346 -46.18 3.14 21.17
CA PRO A 346 -44.81 2.96 20.71
C PRO A 346 -44.80 2.10 19.43
N LEU A 347 -44.98 2.74 18.27
CA LEU A 347 -44.73 2.10 16.99
C LEU A 347 -43.30 2.41 16.54
N ASN A 348 -42.56 1.36 16.19
CA ASN A 348 -41.35 1.45 15.38
C ASN A 348 -41.75 1.97 13.99
N ILE A 349 -40.93 2.81 13.36
CA ILE A 349 -41.16 3.32 12.01
C ILE A 349 -41.45 2.19 10.99
N ILE A 350 -40.84 1.02 11.17
CA ILE A 350 -41.11 -0.18 10.35
C ILE A 350 -42.58 -0.57 10.40
N ASP A 351 -43.13 -0.73 11.60
CA ASP A 351 -44.49 -1.23 11.76
C ASP A 351 -45.49 -0.14 11.34
N TYR A 352 -45.18 1.13 11.65
CA TYR A 352 -45.96 2.27 11.15
C TYR A 352 -46.06 2.31 9.61
N ILE A 353 -44.95 2.07 8.89
CA ILE A 353 -44.96 2.01 7.42
C ILE A 353 -45.68 0.74 6.92
N LEU A 354 -45.52 -0.39 7.59
CA LEU A 354 -46.18 -1.65 7.22
C LEU A 354 -47.70 -1.60 7.40
N ASP A 355 -48.16 -0.88 8.42
CA ASP A 355 -49.59 -0.71 8.75
C ASP A 355 -50.26 0.39 7.92
N ALA A 356 -49.50 1.36 7.40
CA ALA A 356 -50.02 2.42 6.55
C ALA A 356 -50.72 1.89 5.29
N ASN A 357 -51.94 2.31 4.98
CA ASN A 357 -52.67 1.97 3.75
C ASN A 357 -52.84 3.23 2.87
N GLU A 358 -53.62 3.17 1.79
CA GLU A 358 -53.80 4.37 0.93
C GLU A 358 -54.40 5.57 1.68
N ASP A 359 -55.23 5.30 2.68
CA ASP A 359 -55.98 6.32 3.43
C ASP A 359 -55.18 6.90 4.61
N THR A 360 -54.32 6.08 5.24
CA THR A 360 -53.49 6.48 6.39
C THR A 360 -52.08 6.92 6.01
N ARG A 361 -51.73 6.82 4.72
CA ARG A 361 -50.48 7.33 4.15
C ARG A 361 -50.42 8.87 4.24
N PRO A 362 -49.27 9.47 4.64
CA PRO A 362 -49.06 10.91 4.54
C PRO A 362 -49.30 11.40 3.12
N GLN A 363 -50.04 12.49 2.93
CA GLN A 363 -50.45 12.94 1.60
C GLN A 363 -49.25 13.24 0.68
N GLU A 364 -48.12 13.67 1.25
CA GLU A 364 -46.90 14.01 0.51
C GLU A 364 -46.16 12.79 -0.06
N VAL A 365 -46.47 11.57 0.38
CA VAL A 365 -45.93 10.34 -0.21
C VAL A 365 -46.61 10.10 -1.59
N HIS A 366 -46.05 9.28 -2.47
CA HIS A 366 -46.76 8.89 -3.70
C HIS A 366 -47.42 7.52 -3.54
N LYS A 367 -48.61 7.30 -4.12
CA LYS A 367 -49.38 6.05 -3.97
C LYS A 367 -48.55 4.80 -4.36
N THR A 368 -47.73 4.91 -5.40
CA THR A 368 -46.87 3.81 -5.87
C THR A 368 -45.62 3.57 -5.00
N THR A 369 -45.25 4.54 -4.16
CA THR A 369 -44.04 4.46 -3.32
C THR A 369 -44.25 3.59 -2.08
N LEU A 370 -45.46 3.60 -1.51
CA LEU A 370 -45.78 2.85 -0.29
C LEU A 370 -45.66 1.32 -0.49
N PRO A 371 -46.22 0.69 -1.54
CA PRO A 371 -46.02 -0.74 -1.79
C PRO A 371 -44.54 -1.12 -1.97
N ALA A 372 -43.77 -0.29 -2.66
CA ALA A 372 -42.33 -0.52 -2.87
C ALA A 372 -41.56 -0.47 -1.55
N LEU A 373 -41.87 0.51 -0.69
CA LEU A 373 -41.26 0.66 0.63
C LEU A 373 -41.63 -0.50 1.56
N LYS A 374 -42.91 -0.90 1.60
CA LYS A 374 -43.37 -2.08 2.35
C LYS A 374 -42.65 -3.35 1.91
N ASN A 375 -42.47 -3.57 0.61
CA ASN A 375 -41.76 -4.74 0.09
C ASN A 375 -40.30 -4.76 0.51
N ARG A 376 -39.62 -3.61 0.53
CA ARG A 376 -38.24 -3.50 1.03
C ARG A 376 -38.15 -3.80 2.53
N ILE A 377 -39.04 -3.24 3.34
CA ILE A 377 -39.10 -3.50 4.79
C ILE A 377 -39.39 -4.99 5.08
N LYS A 378 -40.28 -5.62 4.30
CA LYS A 378 -40.55 -7.06 4.42
C LYS A 378 -39.32 -7.91 4.10
N ARG A 379 -38.51 -7.52 3.10
CA ARG A 379 -37.23 -8.19 2.80
C ARG A 379 -36.24 -8.01 3.96
N PHE A 380 -36.15 -6.81 4.50
CA PHE A 380 -35.31 -6.51 5.66
C PHE A 380 -35.67 -7.39 6.87
N LYS A 381 -36.96 -7.52 7.23
CA LYS A 381 -37.41 -8.40 8.33
C LYS A 381 -37.11 -9.90 8.12
N LYS A 382 -36.78 -10.32 6.88
CA LYS A 382 -36.43 -11.71 6.53
C LYS A 382 -34.93 -12.01 6.59
N LEU A 383 -34.08 -11.01 6.86
CA LEU A 383 -32.64 -11.22 6.97
C LEU A 383 -32.32 -12.19 8.12
N LYS A 384 -31.59 -13.27 7.84
CA LYS A 384 -31.41 -14.38 8.81
C LYS A 384 -30.61 -13.99 10.06
N PHE A 385 -29.78 -12.94 9.95
CA PHE A 385 -29.02 -12.42 11.08
C PHE A 385 -29.89 -11.54 12.01
N LEU A 386 -31.12 -11.17 11.63
CA LEU A 386 -32.06 -10.47 12.51
C LEU A 386 -32.93 -11.50 13.25
N ARG A 387 -32.82 -11.54 14.58
CA ARG A 387 -33.53 -12.47 15.48
C ARG A 387 -34.48 -11.70 16.41
N GLU A 388 -35.48 -12.38 16.93
CA GLU A 388 -36.29 -11.85 18.04
C GLU A 388 -35.45 -11.82 19.32
N GLU A 389 -35.74 -10.88 20.23
CA GLU A 389 -34.97 -10.72 21.47
C GLU A 389 -35.09 -11.94 22.39
N ASP A 390 -33.93 -12.45 22.83
CA ASP A 390 -33.83 -13.40 23.92
C ASP A 390 -33.25 -12.70 25.15
N PRO A 391 -34.03 -12.55 26.25
CA PRO A 391 -33.58 -11.86 27.46
C PRO A 391 -32.33 -12.45 28.12
N LYS A 392 -31.97 -13.70 27.80
CA LYS A 392 -30.84 -14.40 28.41
C LYS A 392 -29.51 -14.14 27.72
N THR A 393 -29.53 -13.61 26.50
CA THR A 393 -28.35 -13.49 25.67
C THR A 393 -28.20 -12.08 25.13
N LYS A 394 -26.96 -11.64 24.90
CA LYS A 394 -26.68 -10.34 24.30
C LYS A 394 -26.50 -10.47 22.79
N ASP A 395 -26.70 -9.39 22.05
CA ASP A 395 -26.52 -9.41 20.59
C ASP A 395 -25.03 -9.37 20.22
N SER A 396 -24.72 -9.56 18.94
CA SER A 396 -23.32 -9.56 18.50
C SER A 396 -22.65 -8.21 18.65
N ILE A 397 -23.36 -7.07 18.69
CA ILE A 397 -22.72 -5.77 18.90
C ILE A 397 -22.29 -5.62 20.36
N ASP A 398 -23.12 -6.07 21.31
CA ASP A 398 -22.74 -6.14 22.71
C ASP A 398 -21.50 -7.05 22.92
N ARG A 399 -21.44 -8.18 22.19
CA ARG A 399 -20.27 -9.07 22.18
C ARG A 399 -19.04 -8.38 21.59
N ILE A 400 -19.16 -7.66 20.48
CA ILE A 400 -18.08 -6.86 19.89
C ILE A 400 -17.54 -5.86 20.91
N LEU A 401 -18.42 -5.09 21.55
CA LEU A 401 -18.02 -4.10 22.55
C LEU A 401 -17.26 -4.75 23.71
N GLN A 402 -17.69 -5.93 24.17
CA GLN A 402 -16.96 -6.69 25.19
C GLN A 402 -15.56 -7.08 24.69
N LEU A 403 -15.43 -7.63 23.48
CA LEU A 403 -14.15 -8.03 22.90
C LEU A 403 -13.18 -6.85 22.77
N LEU A 404 -13.68 -5.66 22.42
CA LEU A 404 -12.87 -4.43 22.37
C LEU A 404 -12.40 -3.95 23.75
N LYS A 405 -13.15 -4.23 24.83
CA LYS A 405 -12.68 -4.01 26.21
C LYS A 405 -11.59 -5.00 26.61
N GLU A 406 -11.64 -6.22 26.06
CA GLU A 406 -10.63 -7.27 26.26
C GLU A 406 -9.39 -7.08 25.36
N GLY A 407 -9.36 -6.04 24.51
CA GLY A 407 -8.25 -5.77 23.59
C GLY A 407 -8.24 -6.66 22.35
N LYS A 408 -9.29 -7.44 22.09
CA LYS A 408 -9.36 -8.38 20.97
C LYS A 408 -9.78 -7.69 19.66
N THR A 409 -9.23 -8.18 18.57
CA THR A 409 -9.63 -7.79 17.21
C THR A 409 -10.84 -8.60 16.76
N VAL A 410 -11.77 -7.94 16.08
CA VAL A 410 -12.97 -8.55 15.50
C VAL A 410 -12.91 -8.48 13.98
N VAL A 411 -13.11 -9.61 13.32
CA VAL A 411 -13.29 -9.71 11.87
C VAL A 411 -14.75 -10.05 11.57
N LEU A 412 -15.46 -9.16 10.89
CA LEU A 412 -16.86 -9.36 10.48
C LEU A 412 -16.90 -9.89 9.05
N ASN A 413 -17.20 -11.17 8.91
CA ASN A 413 -17.32 -11.85 7.63
C ASN A 413 -18.78 -11.81 7.14
N PHE A 414 -18.98 -11.31 5.92
CA PHE A 414 -20.31 -11.09 5.35
C PHE A 414 -20.85 -12.29 4.57
N GLY A 415 -20.03 -13.27 4.18
CA GLY A 415 -20.45 -14.41 3.37
C GLY A 415 -21.26 -13.99 2.13
N SER A 416 -22.42 -14.62 1.89
CA SER A 416 -23.30 -14.26 0.77
C SER A 416 -23.89 -12.84 0.86
N TYR A 417 -23.91 -12.22 2.05
CA TYR A 417 -24.41 -10.86 2.21
C TYR A 417 -23.45 -9.79 1.66
N ALA A 418 -22.20 -10.16 1.33
CA ALA A 418 -21.24 -9.27 0.67
C ALA A 418 -21.67 -8.88 -0.75
N GLU A 419 -22.42 -9.75 -1.44
CA GLU A 419 -22.91 -9.54 -2.80
C GLU A 419 -23.97 -8.44 -2.87
N ASP A 420 -24.75 -8.27 -1.80
CA ASP A 420 -25.75 -7.22 -1.68
C ASP A 420 -25.17 -6.02 -0.92
N LYS A 421 -24.80 -4.97 -1.67
CA LYS A 421 -24.29 -3.70 -1.15
C LYS A 421 -25.16 -3.16 0.01
N ALA A 422 -26.47 -3.37 -0.05
CA ALA A 422 -27.41 -2.82 0.91
C ALA A 422 -27.34 -3.51 2.29
N ASN A 423 -27.06 -4.82 2.32
CA ASN A 423 -26.90 -5.58 3.56
C ASN A 423 -25.56 -5.27 4.23
N TYR A 424 -24.48 -5.25 3.43
CA TYR A 424 -23.16 -4.84 3.87
C TYR A 424 -23.18 -3.43 4.48
N MET A 425 -23.75 -2.46 3.75
CA MET A 425 -23.86 -1.08 4.22
C MET A 425 -24.68 -0.94 5.49
N PHE A 426 -25.80 -1.67 5.60
CA PHE A 426 -26.65 -1.63 6.78
C PHE A 426 -25.89 -2.04 8.03
N VAL A 427 -25.24 -3.19 8.00
CA VAL A 427 -24.57 -3.78 9.17
C VAL A 427 -23.36 -2.94 9.55
N ALA A 428 -22.54 -2.53 8.58
CA ALA A 428 -21.40 -1.68 8.85
C ALA A 428 -21.81 -0.35 9.47
N ASN A 429 -22.82 0.35 8.90
CA ASN A 429 -23.35 1.57 9.50
C ASN A 429 -23.87 1.34 10.93
N LEU A 430 -24.65 0.27 11.16
CA LEU A 430 -25.23 -0.03 12.46
C LEU A 430 -24.16 -0.30 13.53
N VAL A 431 -23.23 -1.22 13.24
CA VAL A 431 -22.12 -1.58 14.13
C VAL A 431 -21.31 -0.32 14.43
N THR A 432 -20.90 0.42 13.41
CA THR A 432 -20.10 1.63 13.56
C THR A 432 -20.82 2.72 14.35
N ARG A 433 -22.13 2.92 14.17
CA ARG A 433 -22.90 3.90 14.94
C ARG A 433 -22.97 3.55 16.43
N ARG A 434 -23.25 2.28 16.76
CA ARG A 434 -23.31 1.85 18.17
C ARG A 434 -21.95 1.89 18.83
N VAL A 435 -20.89 1.41 18.15
CA VAL A 435 -19.50 1.51 18.63
C VAL A 435 -19.12 2.97 18.86
N ARG A 436 -19.43 3.87 17.91
CA ARG A 436 -19.15 5.29 18.08
C ARG A 436 -19.81 5.87 19.33
N LYS A 437 -21.10 5.58 19.53
CA LYS A 437 -21.85 6.07 20.70
C LYS A 437 -21.21 5.62 22.00
N GLU A 438 -20.87 4.33 22.11
CA GLU A 438 -20.20 3.77 23.28
C GLU A 438 -18.81 4.38 23.54
N PHE A 439 -18.03 4.63 22.49
CA PHE A 439 -16.75 5.32 22.64
C PHE A 439 -16.90 6.79 23.04
N GLN A 440 -17.95 7.48 22.58
CA GLN A 440 -18.25 8.86 23.01
C GLN A 440 -18.62 8.93 24.49
N GLU A 441 -19.41 7.96 24.98
CA GLU A 441 -19.89 7.94 26.36
C GLU A 441 -18.88 7.33 27.34
N ARG A 442 -18.17 6.28 26.92
CA ARG A 442 -17.37 5.40 27.79
C ARG A 442 -16.01 5.02 27.21
N GLY A 443 -15.46 5.83 26.29
CA GLY A 443 -14.22 5.53 25.54
C GLY A 443 -13.03 5.07 26.37
N LYS A 444 -12.85 5.59 27.60
CA LYS A 444 -11.76 5.20 28.51
C LYS A 444 -11.81 3.72 28.96
N GLN A 445 -12.94 3.04 28.81
CA GLN A 445 -13.10 1.63 29.17
C GLN A 445 -12.66 0.67 28.06
N TYR A 446 -12.42 1.19 26.86
CA TYR A 446 -12.10 0.39 25.69
C TYR A 446 -10.61 0.55 25.35
N HIS A 447 -10.01 -0.50 24.78
CA HIS A 447 -8.75 -0.34 24.09
C HIS A 447 -8.96 0.62 22.90
N LYS A 448 -7.90 1.34 22.51
CA LYS A 448 -7.93 2.12 21.27
C LYS A 448 -8.40 1.20 20.15
N THR A 449 -9.26 1.69 19.27
CA THR A 449 -9.87 0.87 18.24
C THR A 449 -9.71 1.53 16.88
N VAL A 450 -9.31 0.73 15.88
CA VAL A 450 -9.30 1.14 14.48
C VAL A 450 -10.38 0.34 13.74
N ILE A 451 -11.29 1.05 13.09
CA ILE A 451 -12.25 0.45 12.17
C ILE A 451 -11.58 0.37 10.80
N LEU A 452 -11.37 -0.84 10.28
CA LEU A 452 -10.90 -1.07 8.92
C LEU A 452 -12.08 -1.31 7.99
N LEU A 453 -12.24 -0.41 7.02
CA LEU A 453 -13.34 -0.40 6.08
C LEU A 453 -12.84 -0.75 4.67
N GLU A 454 -13.11 -1.97 4.24
CA GLU A 454 -12.91 -2.38 2.85
C GLU A 454 -13.94 -1.77 1.92
N GLU A 455 -13.54 -1.51 0.67
CA GLU A 455 -14.39 -0.89 -0.35
C GLU A 455 -15.07 0.37 0.17
N ALA A 456 -14.29 1.21 0.86
CA ALA A 456 -14.70 2.47 1.46
C ALA A 456 -15.51 3.40 0.51
N HIS A 457 -15.28 3.36 -0.81
CA HIS A 457 -16.06 4.07 -1.81
C HIS A 457 -17.55 3.72 -1.75
N LYS A 458 -17.91 2.50 -1.32
CA LYS A 458 -19.31 2.11 -1.10
C LYS A 458 -20.01 2.94 -0.03
N PHE A 459 -19.26 3.53 0.91
CA PHE A 459 -19.76 4.30 2.05
C PHE A 459 -19.52 5.81 1.96
N LEU A 460 -18.54 6.19 1.15
CA LEU A 460 -18.01 7.57 1.11
C LEU A 460 -18.24 8.27 -0.23
N ASP A 461 -19.18 7.76 -1.02
CA ASP A 461 -19.67 8.44 -2.22
C ASP A 461 -20.25 9.82 -1.87
N ARG A 462 -20.09 10.76 -2.79
CA ARG A 462 -20.35 12.19 -2.67
C ARG A 462 -21.79 12.53 -2.27
N GLU A 463 -22.77 11.69 -2.61
CA GLU A 463 -24.18 11.88 -2.21
C GLU A 463 -24.49 11.45 -0.77
N VAL A 464 -23.73 10.49 -0.22
CA VAL A 464 -24.01 9.84 1.07
C VAL A 464 -23.12 10.39 2.19
N ALA A 465 -21.93 10.89 1.84
CA ALA A 465 -20.84 11.05 2.79
C ALA A 465 -20.94 12.28 3.74
N ARG A 466 -21.62 13.37 3.35
CA ARG A 466 -21.72 14.59 4.19
C ARG A 466 -22.35 14.33 5.57
N HIS A 467 -23.18 13.29 5.67
CA HIS A 467 -23.80 12.88 6.93
C HIS A 467 -23.35 11.49 7.40
N SER A 468 -22.45 10.83 6.67
CA SER A 468 -22.06 9.45 6.97
C SER A 468 -21.35 9.36 8.31
N ILE A 469 -21.60 8.26 9.01
CA ILE A 469 -20.99 7.99 10.30
C ILE A 469 -19.47 7.87 10.18
N PHE A 470 -18.98 7.35 9.05
CA PHE A 470 -17.55 7.14 8.76
C PHE A 470 -16.81 8.46 8.58
N GLY A 471 -17.40 9.44 7.87
CA GLY A 471 -16.83 10.78 7.77
C GLY A 471 -16.74 11.49 9.13
N LYS A 472 -17.77 11.32 9.98
CA LYS A 472 -17.76 11.83 11.37
C LYS A 472 -16.68 11.17 12.22
N ILE A 473 -16.45 9.85 12.05
CA ILE A 473 -15.37 9.15 12.75
C ILE A 473 -14.00 9.69 12.37
N ALA A 474 -13.76 9.87 11.06
CA ALA A 474 -12.50 10.41 10.57
C ALA A 474 -12.18 11.79 11.17
N ARG A 475 -13.19 12.65 11.38
CA ARG A 475 -13.01 14.01 11.88
C ARG A 475 -12.96 14.13 13.41
N GLU A 476 -13.82 13.41 14.13
CA GLU A 476 -14.17 13.78 15.51
C GLU A 476 -13.78 12.73 16.56
N MET A 477 -13.47 11.50 16.15
CA MET A 477 -13.43 10.36 17.08
C MET A 477 -12.05 10.02 17.64
N ARG A 478 -10.97 10.57 17.06
CA ARG A 478 -9.59 10.43 17.54
C ARG A 478 -9.45 10.66 19.06
N LYS A 479 -10.10 11.71 19.59
CA LYS A 479 -10.03 12.08 21.01
C LYS A 479 -10.67 11.07 21.97
N TYR A 480 -11.50 10.17 21.43
CA TYR A 480 -12.14 9.08 22.17
C TYR A 480 -11.42 7.74 22.00
N GLY A 481 -10.28 7.70 21.29
CA GLY A 481 -9.55 6.45 21.03
C GLY A 481 -10.15 5.60 19.91
N LEU A 482 -11.00 6.18 19.05
CA LEU A 482 -11.58 5.50 17.89
C LEU A 482 -11.11 6.17 16.60
N THR A 483 -10.45 5.40 15.74
CA THR A 483 -9.89 5.83 14.44
C THR A 483 -10.45 4.95 13.32
N ILE A 484 -10.24 5.36 12.06
CA ILE A 484 -10.69 4.62 10.88
C ILE A 484 -9.55 4.49 9.86
N GLY A 485 -9.41 3.31 9.27
CA GLY A 485 -8.56 3.03 8.13
C GLY A 485 -9.41 2.64 6.92
N PHE A 486 -9.16 3.25 5.77
CA PHE A 486 -9.87 2.97 4.53
C PHE A 486 -9.04 2.08 3.63
N VAL A 487 -9.66 1.06 3.04
CA VAL A 487 -9.00 0.15 2.09
C VAL A 487 -9.80 0.17 0.80
N ASP A 488 -9.24 0.72 -0.27
CA ASP A 488 -10.00 0.96 -1.49
C ASP A 488 -9.18 0.83 -2.78
N GLN A 489 -9.87 0.55 -3.89
CA GLN A 489 -9.30 0.47 -5.23
C GLN A 489 -9.64 1.65 -6.13
N ARG A 490 -10.67 2.44 -5.77
CA ARG A 490 -11.16 3.63 -6.48
C ARG A 490 -11.16 4.84 -5.55
N PRO A 491 -9.97 5.34 -5.15
CA PRO A 491 -9.90 6.54 -4.34
C PRO A 491 -10.65 7.73 -4.99
N SER A 492 -10.75 7.84 -6.31
CA SER A 492 -11.49 8.94 -6.95
C SER A 492 -13.00 8.99 -6.63
N GLU A 493 -13.60 7.89 -6.18
CA GLU A 493 -15.02 7.81 -5.79
C GLU A 493 -15.25 8.22 -4.32
N ILE A 494 -14.20 8.33 -3.51
CA ILE A 494 -14.30 8.76 -2.12
C ILE A 494 -14.31 10.30 -2.05
N MET A 495 -15.15 10.87 -1.18
CA MET A 495 -15.25 12.33 -1.04
C MET A 495 -13.89 13.00 -0.68
N THR A 496 -13.59 14.13 -1.34
CA THR A 496 -12.33 14.88 -1.14
C THR A 496 -12.12 15.31 0.32
N GLU A 497 -13.20 15.61 1.06
CA GLU A 497 -13.11 15.97 2.48
C GLU A 497 -12.52 14.83 3.31
N VAL A 498 -12.90 13.58 3.06
CA VAL A 498 -12.32 12.43 3.80
C VAL A 498 -10.85 12.25 3.45
N PHE A 499 -10.45 12.42 2.18
CA PHE A 499 -9.03 12.40 1.81
C PHE A 499 -8.21 13.47 2.53
N SER A 500 -8.76 14.67 2.68
CA SER A 500 -8.07 15.75 3.40
C SER A 500 -7.79 15.41 4.87
N GLN A 501 -8.54 14.47 5.45
CA GLN A 501 -8.34 14.02 6.83
C GLN A 501 -7.35 12.85 6.96
N LEU A 502 -6.95 12.23 5.85
CA LEU A 502 -5.97 11.15 5.89
C LEU A 502 -4.59 11.74 6.17
N ALA A 503 -4.04 11.40 7.33
CA ALA A 503 -2.68 11.76 7.69
C ALA A 503 -1.68 10.77 7.09
N ASN A 504 -2.06 9.49 6.98
CA ASN A 504 -1.23 8.44 6.42
C ASN A 504 -1.86 7.84 5.15
N ARG A 505 -1.03 7.60 4.14
CA ARG A 505 -1.42 7.05 2.84
C ARG A 505 -0.43 5.97 2.46
N PHE A 506 -0.97 4.81 2.09
CA PHE A 506 -0.23 3.68 1.56
C PHE A 506 -0.76 3.40 0.17
N ILE A 507 -0.01 3.81 -0.85
CA ILE A 507 -0.47 3.79 -2.23
C ILE A 507 0.31 2.72 -2.97
N LEU A 508 -0.36 1.61 -3.23
CA LEU A 508 0.11 0.57 -4.14
C LEU A 508 -0.23 0.97 -5.59
N ARG A 509 0.11 0.09 -6.53
CA ARG A 509 -0.16 0.34 -7.95
C ARG A 509 -1.64 0.70 -8.19
N LEU A 510 -1.85 1.84 -8.82
CA LEU A 510 -3.15 2.32 -9.33
C LEU A 510 -3.04 2.48 -10.85
N SER A 511 -4.10 2.11 -11.57
CA SER A 511 -4.09 2.14 -13.04
C SER A 511 -4.77 3.38 -13.62
N ASP A 512 -5.77 3.94 -12.94
CA ASP A 512 -6.48 5.15 -13.40
C ASP A 512 -5.74 6.41 -12.92
N PRO A 513 -5.38 7.36 -13.82
CA PRO A 513 -4.81 8.64 -13.44
C PRO A 513 -5.66 9.43 -12.43
N LYS A 514 -6.99 9.36 -12.51
CA LYS A 514 -7.88 10.04 -11.56
C LYS A 514 -7.73 9.46 -10.15
N ASP A 515 -7.51 8.15 -10.04
CA ASP A 515 -7.29 7.50 -8.76
C ASP A 515 -5.93 7.86 -8.18
N ILE A 516 -4.89 7.96 -9.02
CA ILE A 516 -3.56 8.44 -8.60
C ILE A 516 -3.67 9.88 -8.06
N ASP A 517 -4.35 10.77 -8.78
CA ASP A 517 -4.53 12.17 -8.38
C ASP A 517 -5.33 12.28 -7.08
N ALA A 518 -6.39 11.49 -6.93
CA ALA A 518 -7.18 11.44 -5.70
C ALA A 518 -6.38 10.92 -4.51
N ALA A 519 -5.62 9.83 -4.68
CA ALA A 519 -4.79 9.26 -3.63
C ALA A 519 -3.70 10.26 -3.15
N LEU A 520 -3.17 11.08 -4.06
CA LEU A 520 -2.17 12.11 -3.75
C LEU A 520 -2.78 13.46 -3.32
N SER A 521 -4.10 13.56 -3.19
CA SER A 521 -4.76 14.80 -2.77
C SER A 521 -4.29 15.21 -1.36
N GLY A 522 -3.77 16.43 -1.24
CA GLY A 522 -3.23 16.99 0.01
C GLY A 522 -1.80 16.56 0.34
N VAL A 523 -1.11 15.84 -0.55
CA VAL A 523 0.29 15.42 -0.38
C VAL A 523 1.25 16.48 -0.95
N GLY A 524 2.32 16.79 -0.22
CA GLY A 524 3.40 17.64 -0.70
C GLY A 524 4.13 17.03 -1.91
N GLU A 525 4.59 17.86 -2.84
CA GLU A 525 5.29 17.39 -4.07
C GLU A 525 4.50 16.35 -4.88
N ALA A 526 3.16 16.46 -4.92
CA ALA A 526 2.31 15.48 -5.61
C ALA A 526 2.73 15.20 -7.06
N SER A 527 3.38 16.13 -7.77
CA SER A 527 3.92 15.90 -9.12
C SER A 527 5.02 14.86 -9.18
N LEU A 528 5.93 14.86 -8.20
CA LEU A 528 6.98 13.86 -8.07
C LEU A 528 6.36 12.47 -7.91
N TRP A 529 5.48 12.34 -6.91
CA TRP A 529 4.86 11.07 -6.57
C TRP A 529 3.93 10.56 -7.68
N ARG A 530 3.27 11.46 -8.41
CA ARG A 530 2.50 11.11 -9.63
C ARG A 530 3.37 10.41 -10.66
N GLY A 531 4.58 10.90 -10.92
CA GLY A 531 5.52 10.28 -11.86
C GLY A 531 5.91 8.87 -11.43
N ILE A 532 6.27 8.72 -10.15
CA ILE A 532 6.65 7.45 -9.54
C ILE A 532 5.48 6.44 -9.57
N LEU A 533 4.28 6.85 -9.16
CA LEU A 533 3.12 5.97 -9.06
C LEU A 533 2.67 5.40 -10.41
N ARG A 534 2.84 6.15 -11.51
CA ARG A 534 2.55 5.67 -12.87
C ARG A 534 3.42 4.47 -13.28
N GLY A 535 4.65 4.42 -12.76
CA GLY A 535 5.61 3.35 -13.03
C GLY A 535 5.72 2.30 -11.92
N LEU A 536 4.92 2.39 -10.85
CA LEU A 536 5.08 1.55 -9.68
C LEU A 536 4.83 0.05 -10.00
N PRO A 537 5.79 -0.84 -9.74
CA PRO A 537 5.61 -2.28 -9.87
C PRO A 537 4.49 -2.83 -8.98
N LYS A 538 3.99 -4.03 -9.31
CA LYS A 538 3.11 -4.77 -8.39
C LYS A 538 3.85 -5.04 -7.08
N TRP A 539 3.10 -5.16 -6.00
CA TRP A 539 3.61 -5.44 -4.65
C TRP A 539 4.45 -4.34 -4.02
N GLN A 540 4.77 -3.24 -4.70
CA GLN A 540 5.39 -2.09 -4.03
C GLN A 540 4.33 -1.15 -3.48
N VAL A 541 4.68 -0.45 -2.41
CA VAL A 541 3.82 0.54 -1.76
C VAL A 541 4.60 1.83 -1.53
N VAL A 542 4.00 2.94 -1.93
CA VAL A 542 4.44 4.28 -1.51
C VAL A 542 3.81 4.57 -0.15
N ALA A 543 4.64 4.63 0.88
CA ALA A 543 4.22 4.96 2.24
C ALA A 543 4.49 6.45 2.52
N MET A 544 3.47 7.17 2.96
CA MET A 544 3.55 8.61 3.24
C MET A 544 2.70 8.96 4.47
N GLY A 545 3.11 9.94 5.25
CA GLY A 545 2.32 10.47 6.35
C GLY A 545 3.10 10.62 7.65
N THR A 546 2.38 10.70 8.76
CA THR A 546 2.95 10.86 10.11
C THR A 546 3.56 9.59 10.69
N SER A 547 3.21 8.40 10.18
CA SER A 547 3.73 7.11 10.64
C SER A 547 5.09 6.74 10.05
N ILE A 548 5.57 7.49 9.06
CA ILE A 548 6.87 7.29 8.41
C ILE A 548 7.60 8.63 8.38
N THR A 549 8.90 8.66 8.72
CA THR A 549 9.64 9.92 8.83
C THR A 549 9.79 10.62 7.48
N VAL A 550 10.11 9.87 6.43
CA VAL A 550 10.19 10.36 5.05
C VAL A 550 9.35 9.48 4.12
N PRO A 551 8.60 10.07 3.18
CA PRO A 551 7.87 9.28 2.20
C PRO A 551 8.79 8.36 1.41
N SER A 552 8.45 7.07 1.32
CA SER A 552 9.35 6.05 0.79
C SER A 552 8.61 4.99 -0.01
N ILE A 553 9.30 4.38 -0.98
CA ILE A 553 8.80 3.21 -1.69
C ILE A 553 9.31 1.97 -0.98
N LEU A 554 8.37 1.16 -0.50
CA LEU A 554 8.64 -0.05 0.25
C LEU A 554 8.23 -1.27 -0.58
N LEU A 555 9.02 -2.33 -0.47
CA LEU A 555 8.64 -3.67 -0.87
C LEU A 555 8.21 -4.45 0.38
N PRO A 556 6.91 -4.64 0.61
CA PRO A 556 6.41 -5.40 1.74
C PRO A 556 6.95 -6.83 1.71
N TRP A 557 7.23 -7.37 2.88
CA TRP A 557 7.64 -8.76 3.01
C TRP A 557 6.49 -9.71 2.64
N LYS A 558 6.83 -10.88 2.09
CA LYS A 558 5.81 -11.88 1.70
C LYS A 558 5.04 -12.36 2.93
N PHE A 559 3.72 -12.24 2.90
CA PHE A 559 2.86 -12.61 4.03
C PHE A 559 2.57 -14.11 4.05
N THR A 560 3.55 -14.90 4.47
CA THR A 560 3.42 -16.34 4.74
C THR A 560 3.42 -16.58 6.25
N LEU A 561 2.93 -17.73 6.71
CA LEU A 561 2.96 -18.08 8.15
C LEU A 561 4.40 -18.03 8.71
N LYS A 562 5.37 -18.58 7.98
CA LYS A 562 6.79 -18.56 8.34
C LYS A 562 7.31 -17.13 8.51
N ASN A 563 7.09 -16.27 7.52
CA ASN A 563 7.58 -14.89 7.57
C ASN A 563 6.84 -14.07 8.63
N ALA A 564 5.54 -14.27 8.80
CA ALA A 564 4.77 -13.61 9.84
C ALA A 564 5.32 -13.99 11.23
N LYS A 565 5.61 -15.27 11.47
CA LYS A 565 6.22 -15.75 12.72
C LYS A 565 7.58 -15.11 12.99
N GLU A 566 8.46 -15.10 11.98
CA GLU A 566 9.81 -14.55 12.08
C GLU A 566 9.79 -13.02 12.27
N LYS A 567 9.08 -12.29 11.40
CA LYS A 567 9.06 -10.82 11.39
C LYS A 567 8.30 -10.22 12.56
N LEU A 568 7.22 -10.88 13.02
CA LEU A 568 6.47 -10.44 14.19
C LEU A 568 7.05 -11.00 15.49
N ASN A 569 8.08 -11.85 15.43
CA ASN A 569 8.67 -12.52 16.59
C ASN A 569 7.59 -13.15 17.50
N VAL A 570 6.78 -14.03 16.92
CA VAL A 570 5.73 -14.79 17.60
C VAL A 570 6.26 -16.21 17.85
N SER A 571 6.19 -16.70 19.10
CA SER A 571 6.79 -17.98 19.49
C SER A 571 6.18 -19.18 18.77
N GLU A 572 4.84 -19.21 18.67
CA GLU A 572 4.08 -20.21 17.92
C GLU A 572 2.87 -19.54 17.28
N THR A 573 2.58 -19.90 16.02
CA THR A 573 1.36 -19.46 15.34
C THR A 573 0.18 -20.33 15.75
N ALA A 574 -1.04 -19.79 15.71
CA ALA A 574 -2.23 -20.57 16.05
C ALA A 574 -2.46 -21.76 15.12
N SER A 575 -2.02 -21.66 13.86
CA SER A 575 -2.01 -22.80 12.92
C SER A 575 -1.12 -23.95 13.43
N GLU A 576 0.10 -23.67 13.88
CA GLU A 576 1.02 -24.70 14.41
C GLU A 576 0.46 -25.38 15.67
N VAL A 577 -0.21 -24.62 16.54
CA VAL A 577 -0.87 -25.18 17.73
C VAL A 577 -2.02 -26.11 17.33
N LYS A 578 -2.81 -25.71 16.34
CA LYS A 578 -3.94 -26.51 15.85
C LYS A 578 -3.47 -27.82 15.17
N ASP A 579 -2.40 -27.75 14.38
CA ASP A 579 -1.82 -28.92 13.70
C ASP A 579 -1.23 -29.93 14.71
N LYS A 580 -0.60 -29.45 15.79
CA LYS A 580 -0.10 -30.29 16.90
C LYS A 580 -1.23 -31.01 17.65
N ILE A 581 -2.36 -30.33 17.89
CA ILE A 581 -3.52 -30.93 18.55
C ILE A 581 -4.14 -32.02 17.66
N THR A 582 -4.17 -31.82 16.34
CA THR A 582 -4.70 -32.85 15.42
C THR A 582 -3.82 -34.09 15.28
N ASP A 583 -2.51 -34.01 15.52
CA ASP A 583 -1.61 -35.19 15.48
C ASP A 583 -1.57 -35.98 16.80
N ASP A 584 -1.76 -35.33 17.96
CA ASP A 584 -1.77 -36.01 19.26
C ASP A 584 -3.15 -36.65 19.59
N ASP A 585 -4.26 -36.05 19.14
CA ASP A 585 -5.62 -36.59 19.40
C ASP A 585 -5.99 -37.79 18.48
N ILE A 586 -5.16 -38.16 17.51
CA ILE A 586 -5.37 -39.35 16.63
C ILE A 586 -4.63 -40.60 17.17
N LYS A 587 -3.74 -40.46 18.17
CA LYS A 587 -3.04 -41.61 18.76
C LYS A 587 -3.73 -42.22 19.99
N ASP A 588 -4.73 -41.54 20.55
CA ASP A 588 -5.51 -42.01 21.72
C ASP A 588 -7.02 -42.17 21.44
N ILE A 589 -7.40 -42.37 20.17
CA ILE A 589 -8.72 -42.92 19.75
C ILE A 589 -8.46 -44.21 18.98
#